data_AF-A0AAU0LMA2-F1
#
_entry.id   AF-A0AAU0LMA2-F1
#
_cell.length_a   1.000
_cell.length_b   1.000
_cell.length_c   1.000
_cell.angle_alpha   90.00
_cell.angle_beta   90.00
_cell.angle_gamma   90.00
#
_symmetry.space_group_name_H-M   'P 1'
#
loop_
_entity.id
_entity.type
_entity.pdbx_description
1 polymer ?
#
loop_
_entity_poly.entity_id
_entity_poly.type
_entity_poly.pdbx_seq_one_letter_code
_entity_poly.pdbx_strand_id
1 'polypeptide(L)'
;MAAKLMRKMAILALVETVVGTGVVPLAANAMLVSDVTLTPIEGDVVERNNIRPFFGSSGSTLVTEYQKMAFSVELAGVAAAGDLPGVTDLLRACAMSATNQAGAKTVFAPVTDGIESVTIYGNVDGTLYKMHGARGEVDFSTDAKAIPKWKFEFTGSFVPAIDAPLPAVDYSAFVAPLGVNKANTTLSVDGLSVACSAFSFKCGNQVVKRDLMNVDTVEITDRKSTGSVTFENTSVAAKDWIGLARASAIVPIALKHGQGTTNTVSFKSARAQVGKPTFNDSDGVQMVTIPLSFIPSDAGNDEWSIEI
;
A
#
# COMPACT_ATOMS: atom_id res chain seq x y z
N MET A 1 16.86 -21.94 -25.45
CA MET A 1 16.48 -21.26 -24.20
C MET A 1 14.99 -21.43 -23.99
N ALA A 2 14.56 -21.86 -22.80
CA ALA A 2 13.14 -21.91 -22.47
C ALA A 2 12.61 -20.48 -22.25
N ALA A 3 11.38 -20.22 -22.65
CA ALA A 3 10.72 -18.95 -22.36
C ALA A 3 10.50 -18.80 -20.85
N LYS A 4 10.71 -17.59 -20.31
CA LYS A 4 10.51 -17.29 -18.90
C LYS A 4 9.02 -17.15 -18.60
N LEU A 5 8.54 -17.85 -17.57
CA LEU A 5 7.12 -17.86 -17.22
C LEU A 5 6.81 -16.85 -16.11
N MET A 6 6.07 -15.78 -16.43
CA MET A 6 5.65 -14.77 -15.44
C MET A 6 4.80 -15.35 -14.30
N ARG A 7 4.01 -16.39 -14.58
CA ARG A 7 3.23 -17.10 -13.55
C ARG A 7 4.09 -17.95 -12.60
N LYS A 8 5.37 -18.14 -12.93
CA LYS A 8 6.37 -18.83 -12.09
C LYS A 8 7.33 -17.79 -11.52
N MET A 9 6.76 -16.88 -10.72
CA MET A 9 7.47 -15.80 -10.05
C MET A 9 7.38 -15.98 -8.53
N ALA A 10 8.46 -15.65 -7.82
CA ALA A 10 8.48 -15.52 -6.37
C ALA A 10 8.93 -14.11 -5.97
N ILE A 11 8.23 -13.50 -5.02
CA ILE A 11 8.59 -12.21 -4.42
C ILE A 11 8.96 -12.44 -2.96
N LEU A 12 10.08 -11.89 -2.52
CA LEU A 12 10.48 -11.87 -1.12
C LEU A 12 10.83 -10.44 -0.73
N ALA A 13 10.45 -10.02 0.46
CA ALA A 13 10.74 -8.68 0.97
C ALA A 13 11.15 -8.73 2.44
N LEU A 14 12.17 -7.97 2.80
CA LEU A 14 12.69 -7.89 4.17
C LEU A 14 13.18 -6.47 4.46
N VAL A 15 12.88 -5.96 5.65
CA VAL A 15 13.38 -4.65 6.11
C VAL A 15 14.90 -4.66 6.22
N GLU A 16 15.53 -3.57 5.77
CA GLU A 16 16.97 -3.37 5.83
C GLU A 16 17.40 -2.90 7.22
N THR A 17 18.52 -3.40 7.73
CA THR A 17 19.14 -2.86 8.96
C THR A 17 19.81 -1.52 8.71
N VAL A 18 20.35 -1.32 7.50
CA VAL A 18 20.96 -0.08 7.02
C VAL A 18 20.39 0.21 5.65
N VAL A 19 19.82 1.41 5.48
CA VAL A 19 19.16 1.83 4.23
C VAL A 19 20.10 1.67 3.03
N GLY A 20 19.60 1.05 1.96
CA GLY A 20 20.34 0.82 0.72
C GLY A 20 21.37 -0.31 0.81
N THR A 21 21.54 -0.93 1.98
CA THR A 21 22.38 -2.11 2.13
C THR A 21 21.53 -3.36 2.02
N GLY A 22 21.70 -4.06 0.89
CA GLY A 22 20.92 -5.25 0.58
C GLY A 22 20.97 -6.31 1.67
N VAL A 23 19.80 -6.79 2.08
CA VAL A 23 19.64 -7.97 2.94
C VAL A 23 19.28 -9.19 2.10
N VAL A 24 19.56 -10.39 2.61
CA VAL A 24 19.20 -11.65 1.96
C VAL A 24 17.93 -12.19 2.62
N PRO A 25 16.77 -12.17 1.92
CA PRO A 25 15.54 -12.72 2.48
C PRO A 25 15.63 -14.24 2.67
N LEU A 26 14.95 -14.73 3.71
CA LEU A 26 14.75 -16.16 3.98
C LEU A 26 13.39 -16.61 3.45
N ALA A 27 13.11 -17.92 3.47
CA ALA A 27 11.86 -18.47 2.95
C ALA A 27 10.60 -17.84 3.57
N ALA A 28 10.64 -17.52 4.87
CA ALA A 28 9.54 -16.87 5.61
C ALA A 28 9.26 -15.41 5.17
N ASN A 29 10.16 -14.80 4.39
CA ASN A 29 9.98 -13.46 3.84
C ASN A 29 9.26 -13.46 2.48
N ALA A 30 8.75 -14.62 2.03
CA ALA A 30 8.03 -14.73 0.78
C ALA A 30 6.66 -14.05 0.87
N MET A 31 6.33 -13.23 -0.13
CA MET A 31 5.06 -12.50 -0.21
C MET A 31 4.09 -13.24 -1.12
N LEU A 32 2.90 -13.57 -0.61
CA LEU A 32 1.84 -14.16 -1.43
C LEU A 32 1.15 -13.06 -2.24
N VAL A 33 1.55 -12.92 -3.50
CA VAL A 33 1.18 -11.78 -4.34
C VAL A 33 0.29 -12.13 -5.52
N SER A 34 -0.48 -11.15 -5.98
CA SER A 34 -1.15 -11.12 -7.28
C SER A 34 -0.83 -9.84 -8.04
N ASP A 35 -1.23 -9.78 -9.31
CA ASP A 35 -1.20 -8.54 -10.12
C ASP A 35 0.18 -7.87 -10.18
N VAL A 36 1.23 -8.69 -10.31
CA VAL A 36 2.62 -8.22 -10.28
C VAL A 36 3.00 -7.50 -11.57
N THR A 37 3.58 -6.31 -11.41
CA THR A 37 4.25 -5.54 -12.45
C THR A 37 5.68 -5.25 -12.01
N LEU A 38 6.65 -5.66 -12.82
CA LEU A 38 8.07 -5.41 -12.60
C LEU A 38 8.57 -4.49 -13.71
N THR A 39 9.09 -3.33 -13.34
CA THR A 39 9.79 -2.42 -14.24
C THR A 39 11.29 -2.56 -13.99
N PRO A 40 12.02 -3.28 -14.86
CA PRO A 40 13.40 -3.69 -14.60
C PRO A 40 14.40 -2.53 -14.64
N ILE A 41 14.07 -1.43 -15.31
CA ILE A 41 14.81 -0.18 -15.30
C ILE A 41 13.84 0.96 -15.62
N GLU A 42 13.97 2.05 -14.88
CA GLU A 42 13.29 3.33 -15.08
C GLU A 42 14.32 4.45 -14.85
N GLY A 43 14.13 5.60 -15.49
CA GLY A 43 15.07 6.71 -15.33
C GLY A 43 14.96 7.77 -16.43
N ASP A 44 15.67 8.87 -16.22
CA ASP A 44 15.71 10.00 -17.13
C ASP A 44 16.74 9.76 -18.23
N VAL A 45 16.38 10.19 -19.43
CA VAL A 45 17.21 10.05 -20.62
C VAL A 45 17.46 11.42 -21.22
N VAL A 46 18.73 11.76 -21.43
CA VAL A 46 19.14 13.04 -22.02
C VAL A 46 19.58 12.82 -23.47
N GLU A 47 18.98 13.58 -24.38
CA GLU A 47 19.39 13.58 -25.79
C GLU A 47 20.70 14.33 -25.99
N ARG A 48 21.56 13.80 -26.86
CA ARG A 48 22.89 14.37 -27.08
C ARG A 48 22.86 15.64 -27.95
N ASN A 49 21.77 15.90 -28.68
CA ASN A 49 21.57 17.08 -29.52
C ASN A 49 22.78 17.48 -30.38
N ASN A 50 23.47 16.49 -30.95
CA ASN A 50 24.67 16.71 -31.75
C ASN A 50 24.30 17.32 -33.11
N ILE A 51 24.89 18.47 -33.45
CA ILE A 51 24.74 19.07 -34.78
C ILE A 51 25.70 18.39 -35.77
N ARG A 52 25.17 17.90 -36.89
CA ARG A 52 25.91 17.20 -37.94
C ARG A 52 25.48 17.75 -39.31
N PRO A 53 26.31 17.65 -40.37
CA PRO A 53 25.96 18.11 -41.73
C PRO A 53 24.94 17.21 -42.44
N PHE A 54 24.21 16.38 -41.69
CA PHE A 54 23.17 15.47 -42.17
C PHE A 54 22.12 15.25 -41.07
N PHE A 55 20.89 14.92 -41.48
CA PHE A 55 19.80 14.61 -40.56
C PHE A 55 19.90 13.19 -39.99
N GLY A 56 19.47 13.00 -38.74
CA GLY A 56 19.42 11.70 -38.07
C GLY A 56 19.39 11.84 -36.54
N SER A 57 19.02 10.76 -35.84
CA SER A 57 19.02 10.75 -34.37
C SER A 57 20.45 10.91 -33.81
N SER A 58 20.60 11.77 -32.81
CA SER A 58 21.87 11.99 -32.12
C SER A 58 22.18 10.95 -31.04
N GLY A 59 21.22 10.04 -30.79
CA GLY A 59 21.24 9.15 -29.63
C GLY A 59 21.01 9.88 -28.32
N SER A 60 20.88 9.11 -27.25
CA SER A 60 20.63 9.61 -25.90
C SER A 60 21.45 8.84 -24.86
N THR A 61 21.43 9.31 -23.62
CA THR A 61 22.15 8.70 -22.50
C THR A 61 21.24 8.65 -21.29
N LEU A 62 21.17 7.49 -20.63
CA LEU A 62 20.47 7.31 -19.37
C LEU A 62 21.28 8.01 -18.27
N VAL A 63 20.65 8.94 -17.55
CA VAL A 63 21.32 9.76 -16.51
C VAL A 63 20.89 9.41 -15.09
N THR A 64 19.76 8.70 -14.94
CA THR A 64 19.33 8.10 -13.68
C THR A 64 18.85 6.68 -13.94
N GLU A 65 18.98 5.80 -12.96
CA GLU A 65 18.48 4.43 -13.06
C GLU A 65 17.93 3.94 -11.73
N TYR A 66 16.73 3.39 -11.75
CA TYR A 66 16.10 2.77 -10.59
C TYR A 66 15.12 1.69 -11.04
N GLN A 67 14.56 0.95 -10.08
CA GLN A 67 13.58 -0.10 -10.32
C GLN A 67 12.26 0.21 -9.65
N LYS A 68 11.18 -0.25 -10.28
CA LYS A 68 9.85 -0.23 -9.70
C LYS A 68 9.24 -1.63 -9.66
N MET A 69 8.53 -1.91 -8.58
CA MET A 69 7.77 -3.13 -8.44
C MET A 69 6.42 -2.82 -7.82
N ALA A 70 5.35 -3.24 -8.48
CA ALA A 70 3.99 -3.12 -7.97
C ALA A 70 3.35 -4.50 -7.90
N PHE A 71 2.62 -4.76 -6.82
CA PHE A 71 1.90 -6.02 -6.62
C PHE A 71 0.80 -5.85 -5.59
N SER A 72 -0.15 -6.78 -5.58
CA SER A 72 -1.22 -6.84 -4.59
C SER A 72 -1.03 -8.01 -3.64
N VAL A 73 -1.41 -7.82 -2.38
CA VAL A 73 -1.48 -8.88 -1.36
C VAL A 73 -2.89 -8.90 -0.80
N GLU A 74 -3.47 -10.08 -0.61
CA GLU A 74 -4.82 -10.20 -0.06
C GLU A 74 -4.89 -9.59 1.36
N LEU A 75 -5.93 -8.80 1.62
CA LEU A 75 -6.12 -8.15 2.91
C LEU A 75 -6.80 -9.15 3.86
N ALA A 76 -5.95 -9.83 4.63
CA ALA A 76 -6.34 -10.82 5.62
C ALA A 76 -5.59 -10.54 6.94
N GLY A 77 -6.12 -11.06 8.05
CA GLY A 77 -5.43 -10.97 9.33
C GLY A 77 -4.45 -12.12 9.55
N VAL A 78 -4.21 -12.47 10.81
CA VAL A 78 -3.28 -13.54 11.20
C VAL A 78 -4.00 -14.83 11.62
N ALA A 79 -3.27 -15.95 11.58
CA ALA A 79 -3.78 -17.26 11.98
C ALA A 79 -3.97 -17.37 13.50
N ALA A 80 -2.97 -16.96 14.29
CA ALA A 80 -3.07 -16.86 15.75
C ALA A 80 -2.93 -15.42 16.22
N ALA A 81 -3.68 -15.05 17.27
CA ALA A 81 -3.68 -13.70 17.81
C ALA A 81 -2.29 -13.34 18.38
N GLY A 82 -1.78 -12.16 17.98
CA GLY A 82 -0.44 -11.70 18.35
C GLY A 82 0.69 -12.16 17.43
N ASP A 83 0.41 -13.01 16.44
CA ASP A 83 1.35 -13.26 15.35
C ASP A 83 1.60 -11.97 14.57
N LEU A 84 2.79 -11.84 14.00
CA LEU A 84 3.14 -10.71 13.16
C LEU A 84 2.50 -10.91 11.76
N PRO A 85 1.76 -9.93 11.22
CA PRO A 85 1.20 -10.04 9.88
C PRO A 85 2.29 -10.21 8.81
N GLY A 86 2.07 -11.07 7.81
CA GLY A 86 3.04 -11.29 6.74
C GLY A 86 3.39 -10.02 5.93
N VAL A 87 2.50 -9.02 5.90
CA VAL A 87 2.70 -7.73 5.21
C VAL A 87 3.50 -6.70 6.01
N THR A 88 3.94 -7.01 7.23
CA THR A 88 4.53 -6.04 8.17
C THR A 88 5.71 -5.28 7.56
N ASP A 89 6.66 -5.96 6.93
CA ASP A 89 7.84 -5.33 6.37
C ASP A 89 7.49 -4.37 5.21
N LEU A 90 6.48 -4.71 4.40
CA LEU A 90 6.00 -3.85 3.33
C LEU A 90 5.33 -2.59 3.87
N LEU A 91 4.47 -2.74 4.88
CA LEU A 91 3.80 -1.60 5.52
C LEU A 91 4.81 -0.66 6.18
N ARG A 92 5.87 -1.21 6.80
CA ARG A 92 6.95 -0.40 7.39
C ARG A 92 7.69 0.45 6.37
N ALA A 93 7.97 -0.11 5.19
CA ALA A 93 8.55 0.63 4.06
C ALA A 93 7.58 1.60 3.36
N CYS A 94 6.30 1.60 3.76
CA CYS A 94 5.28 2.58 3.37
C CYS A 94 5.03 3.63 4.47
N ALA A 95 6.08 4.01 5.22
CA ALA A 95 6.05 5.03 6.27
C ALA A 95 5.06 4.72 7.41
N MET A 96 5.04 3.46 7.85
CA MET A 96 4.26 3.02 9.01
C MET A 96 5.17 2.44 10.09
N SER A 97 4.86 2.70 11.35
CA SER A 97 5.36 1.93 12.48
C SER A 97 4.64 0.58 12.56
N ALA A 98 5.24 -0.40 13.24
CA ALA A 98 4.57 -1.65 13.61
C ALA A 98 4.79 -1.92 15.10
N THR A 99 3.72 -1.85 15.89
CA THR A 99 3.74 -2.14 17.33
C THR A 99 2.99 -3.43 17.60
N ASN A 100 3.71 -4.53 17.81
CA ASN A 100 3.09 -5.81 18.15
C ASN A 100 2.73 -5.87 19.64
N GLN A 101 1.45 -6.13 19.93
CA GLN A 101 0.96 -6.43 21.26
C GLN A 101 0.82 -7.94 21.37
N ALA A 102 1.76 -8.58 22.06
CA ALA A 102 1.82 -10.03 22.20
C ALA A 102 0.48 -10.60 22.71
N GLY A 103 -0.02 -11.63 22.03
CA GLY A 103 -1.30 -12.28 22.32
C GLY A 103 -2.55 -11.49 21.94
N ALA A 104 -2.41 -10.32 21.30
CA ALA A 104 -3.53 -9.48 20.90
C ALA A 104 -3.51 -9.15 19.40
N LYS A 105 -2.71 -8.15 18.99
CA LYS A 105 -2.75 -7.56 17.65
C LYS A 105 -1.49 -6.76 17.35
N THR A 106 -1.21 -6.53 16.07
CA THR A 106 -0.21 -5.55 15.63
C THR A 106 -0.89 -4.26 15.21
N VAL A 107 -0.43 -3.14 15.74
CA VAL A 107 -0.92 -1.80 15.40
C VAL A 107 0.08 -1.12 14.47
N PHE A 108 -0.41 -0.68 13.31
CA PHE A 108 0.32 0.14 12.36
C PHE A 108 -0.19 1.58 12.42
N ALA A 109 0.71 2.52 12.60
CA ALA A 109 0.41 3.95 12.65
C ALA A 109 1.43 4.70 11.78
N PRO A 110 1.04 5.84 11.18
CA PRO A 110 1.94 6.63 10.36
C PRO A 110 3.22 7.03 11.11
N VAL A 111 4.31 7.23 10.39
CA VAL A 111 5.55 7.83 10.93
C VAL A 111 6.09 8.91 9.99
N THR A 112 6.75 9.92 10.53
CA THR A 112 7.43 10.97 9.75
C THR A 112 8.92 10.72 9.67
N ASP A 113 9.52 10.31 10.79
CA ASP A 113 10.96 10.06 10.92
C ASP A 113 11.26 8.57 11.03
N GLY A 114 12.51 8.20 10.77
CA GLY A 114 12.95 6.82 10.88
C GLY A 114 12.24 5.87 9.91
N ILE A 115 11.78 6.39 8.76
CA ILE A 115 11.10 5.60 7.74
C ILE A 115 12.02 4.50 7.24
N GLU A 116 11.61 3.27 7.45
CA GLU A 116 12.39 2.08 7.11
C GLU A 116 12.35 1.83 5.60
N SER A 117 13.32 1.07 5.11
CA SER A 117 13.38 0.60 3.73
C SER A 117 13.41 -0.92 3.70
N VAL A 118 12.99 -1.49 2.58
CA VAL A 118 13.06 -2.94 2.34
C VAL A 118 13.99 -3.25 1.19
N THR A 119 14.57 -4.44 1.23
CA THR A 119 15.11 -5.10 0.05
C THR A 119 14.02 -6.01 -0.51
N ILE A 120 13.74 -5.90 -1.80
CA ILE A 120 12.75 -6.74 -2.50
C ILE A 120 13.46 -7.58 -3.56
N TYR A 121 13.20 -8.88 -3.54
CA TYR A 121 13.67 -9.86 -4.52
C TYR A 121 12.49 -10.31 -5.36
N GLY A 122 12.59 -10.19 -6.68
CA GLY A 122 11.65 -10.78 -7.63
C GLY A 122 12.37 -11.80 -8.51
N ASN A 123 12.08 -13.09 -8.37
CA ASN A 123 12.63 -14.12 -9.24
C ASN A 123 11.58 -14.54 -10.27
N VAL A 124 11.86 -14.33 -11.56
CA VAL A 124 11.02 -14.74 -12.69
C VAL A 124 11.67 -15.95 -13.38
N ASP A 125 11.17 -17.15 -13.08
CA ASP A 125 11.62 -18.41 -13.67
C ASP A 125 13.14 -18.55 -13.82
N GLY A 126 13.87 -18.29 -12.74
CA GLY A 126 15.32 -18.43 -12.67
C GLY A 126 16.11 -17.14 -12.97
N THR A 127 15.45 -16.01 -13.19
CA THR A 127 16.10 -14.70 -13.32
C THR A 127 15.70 -13.82 -12.14
N LEU A 128 16.68 -13.36 -11.39
CA LEU A 128 16.50 -12.63 -10.14
C LEU A 128 16.75 -11.13 -10.35
N TYR A 129 15.74 -10.35 -9.99
CA TYR A 129 15.76 -8.90 -9.86
C TYR A 129 15.80 -8.55 -8.37
N LYS A 130 16.60 -7.55 -8.01
CA LYS A 130 16.74 -7.09 -6.63
C LYS A 130 16.65 -5.58 -6.61
N MET A 131 15.94 -5.04 -5.63
CA MET A 131 15.95 -3.61 -5.35
C MET A 131 16.26 -3.40 -3.87
N HIS A 132 17.20 -2.50 -3.60
CA HIS A 132 17.62 -2.09 -2.26
C HIS A 132 17.07 -0.70 -1.95
N GLY A 133 17.05 -0.33 -0.67
CA GLY A 133 16.58 0.98 -0.24
C GLY A 133 15.14 1.26 -0.64
N ALA A 134 14.32 0.22 -0.86
CA ALA A 134 13.02 0.38 -1.46
C ALA A 134 12.03 0.95 -0.44
N ARG A 135 11.30 1.98 -0.87
CA ARG A 135 10.20 2.60 -0.14
C ARG A 135 9.01 2.73 -1.06
N GLY A 136 7.81 2.77 -0.50
CA GLY A 136 6.61 2.60 -1.30
C GLY A 136 5.39 3.35 -0.82
N GLU A 137 4.37 3.23 -1.65
CA GLU A 137 3.00 3.64 -1.38
C GLU A 137 2.12 2.41 -1.16
N VAL A 138 1.10 2.55 -0.32
CA VAL A 138 0.11 1.51 -0.11
C VAL A 138 -1.31 2.07 -0.11
N ASP A 139 -2.17 1.38 -0.86
CA ASP A 139 -3.61 1.63 -0.93
C ASP A 139 -4.37 0.32 -0.62
N PHE A 140 -5.60 0.42 -0.13
CA PHE A 140 -6.54 -0.70 -0.13
C PHE A 140 -7.98 -0.25 -0.34
N SER A 141 -8.81 -1.15 -0.84
CA SER A 141 -10.27 -0.98 -0.87
C SER A 141 -10.97 -2.20 -0.31
N THR A 142 -12.10 -1.95 0.36
CA THR A 142 -13.03 -2.98 0.83
C THR A 142 -14.37 -2.78 0.13
N ASP A 143 -14.49 -3.35 -1.05
CA ASP A 143 -15.66 -3.24 -1.92
C ASP A 143 -16.57 -4.47 -1.74
N ALA A 144 -17.87 -4.24 -1.56
CA ALA A 144 -18.84 -5.31 -1.36
C ALA A 144 -18.80 -6.33 -2.51
N LYS A 145 -18.93 -7.61 -2.18
CA LYS A 145 -18.86 -8.75 -3.13
C LYS A 145 -17.46 -8.96 -3.75
N ALA A 146 -16.42 -8.35 -3.20
CA ALA A 146 -15.02 -8.59 -3.58
C ALA A 146 -14.18 -9.16 -2.43
N ILE A 147 -12.95 -9.54 -2.76
CA ILE A 147 -11.89 -9.83 -1.80
C ILE A 147 -11.02 -8.57 -1.70
N PRO A 148 -10.85 -7.98 -0.51
CA PRO A 148 -10.03 -6.78 -0.37
C PRO A 148 -8.54 -7.14 -0.52
N LYS A 149 -7.77 -6.19 -1.05
CA LYS A 149 -6.32 -6.35 -1.26
C LYS A 149 -5.57 -5.08 -0.89
N TRP A 150 -4.41 -5.25 -0.30
CA TRP A 150 -3.35 -4.25 -0.28
C TRP A 150 -2.79 -4.11 -1.70
N LYS A 151 -2.56 -2.88 -2.15
CA LYS A 151 -1.91 -2.56 -3.41
C LYS A 151 -0.65 -1.78 -3.09
N PHE A 152 0.49 -2.34 -3.40
CA PHE A 152 1.79 -1.73 -3.16
C PHE A 152 2.43 -1.26 -4.46
N GLU A 153 3.08 -0.10 -4.41
CA GLU A 153 4.03 0.35 -5.42
C GLU A 153 5.33 0.76 -4.72
N PHE A 154 6.42 0.05 -5.03
CA PHE A 154 7.75 0.31 -4.50
C PHE A 154 8.67 0.89 -5.57
N THR A 155 9.49 1.85 -5.15
CA THR A 155 10.64 2.35 -5.90
C THR A 155 11.90 2.01 -5.11
N GLY A 156 12.96 1.57 -5.77
CA GLY A 156 14.22 1.16 -5.13
C GLY A 156 15.41 1.28 -6.09
N SER A 157 16.61 1.18 -5.55
CA SER A 157 17.84 1.28 -6.34
C SER A 157 17.92 0.16 -7.39
N PHE A 158 18.51 0.49 -8.55
CA PHE A 158 18.75 -0.48 -9.60
C PHE A 158 19.83 -1.49 -9.18
N VAL A 159 19.55 -2.78 -9.36
CA VAL A 159 20.55 -3.84 -9.28
C VAL A 159 20.47 -4.68 -10.57
N PRO A 160 21.61 -4.93 -11.24
CA PRO A 160 21.64 -5.80 -12.41
C PRO A 160 21.01 -7.16 -12.12
N ALA A 161 20.12 -7.60 -13.00
CA ALA A 161 19.51 -8.92 -12.90
C ALA A 161 20.57 -10.02 -13.07
N ILE A 162 20.42 -11.10 -12.33
CA ILE A 162 21.30 -12.28 -12.41
C ILE A 162 20.47 -13.55 -12.61
N ASP A 163 21.05 -14.58 -13.21
CA ASP A 163 20.45 -15.90 -13.17
C ASP A 163 20.66 -16.52 -11.78
N ALA A 164 19.57 -16.94 -11.15
CA ALA A 164 19.56 -17.56 -9.84
C ALA A 164 18.38 -18.53 -9.73
N PRO A 165 18.54 -19.68 -9.04
CA PRO A 165 17.44 -20.64 -8.89
C PRO A 165 16.23 -19.99 -8.21
N LEU A 166 15.04 -20.57 -8.41
CA LEU A 166 13.87 -20.16 -7.65
C LEU A 166 14.16 -20.26 -6.15
N PRO A 167 13.86 -19.22 -5.37
CA PRO A 167 14.04 -19.25 -3.92
C PRO A 167 13.07 -20.24 -3.28
N ALA A 168 13.44 -20.76 -2.11
CA ALA A 168 12.48 -21.41 -1.23
C ALA A 168 11.47 -20.36 -0.71
N VAL A 169 10.20 -20.75 -0.58
CA VAL A 169 9.11 -19.86 -0.14
C VAL A 169 8.30 -20.53 0.97
N ASP A 170 7.93 -19.74 1.97
CA ASP A 170 6.97 -20.13 3.01
C ASP A 170 5.91 -19.03 3.12
N TYR A 171 4.64 -19.41 2.91
CA TYR A 171 3.49 -18.52 2.98
C TYR A 171 2.64 -18.76 4.23
N SER A 172 3.17 -19.45 5.25
CA SER A 172 2.46 -19.76 6.50
C SER A 172 1.92 -18.53 7.25
N ALA A 173 2.53 -17.35 7.04
CA ALA A 173 2.07 -16.07 7.58
C ALA A 173 0.81 -15.51 6.89
N PHE A 174 0.37 -16.10 5.76
CA PHE A 174 -0.81 -15.67 5.00
C PHE A 174 -1.96 -16.66 5.19
N VAL A 175 -3.12 -16.12 5.58
CA VAL A 175 -4.37 -16.90 5.72
C VAL A 175 -5.33 -16.56 4.58
N ALA A 176 -6.29 -17.46 4.32
CA ALA A 176 -7.31 -17.22 3.31
C ALA A 176 -8.13 -15.95 3.66
N PRO A 177 -8.33 -15.04 2.69
CA PRO A 177 -9.05 -13.80 2.93
C PRO A 177 -10.54 -14.03 3.08
N LEU A 178 -11.22 -13.10 3.74
CA LEU A 178 -12.66 -13.07 3.84
C LEU A 178 -13.24 -12.19 2.72
N GLY A 179 -14.34 -12.61 2.11
CA GLY A 179 -15.08 -11.74 1.19
C GLY A 179 -15.75 -10.59 1.94
N VAL A 180 -15.83 -9.41 1.32
CA VAL A 180 -16.55 -8.24 1.86
C VAL A 180 -18.06 -8.48 1.75
N ASN A 181 -18.69 -8.70 2.89
CA ASN A 181 -20.13 -8.94 3.00
C ASN A 181 -20.60 -8.60 4.43
N LYS A 182 -21.92 -8.66 4.66
CA LYS A 182 -22.54 -8.32 5.94
C LYS A 182 -22.02 -9.14 7.14
N ALA A 183 -21.59 -10.38 6.93
CA ALA A 183 -21.07 -11.22 8.01
C ALA A 183 -19.64 -10.86 8.39
N ASN A 184 -18.85 -10.40 7.42
CA ASN A 184 -17.40 -10.22 7.58
C ASN A 184 -16.98 -8.76 7.69
N THR A 185 -17.82 -7.78 7.36
CA THR A 185 -17.40 -6.38 7.26
C THR A 185 -18.42 -5.43 7.84
N THR A 186 -17.95 -4.53 8.71
CA THR A 186 -18.75 -3.46 9.31
C THR A 186 -18.00 -2.15 9.20
N LEU A 187 -18.70 -1.08 8.86
CA LEU A 187 -18.15 0.27 8.81
C LEU A 187 -19.09 1.26 9.50
N SER A 188 -18.52 2.17 10.29
CA SER A 188 -19.23 3.30 10.88
C SER A 188 -18.59 4.62 10.48
N VAL A 189 -19.43 5.61 10.15
CA VAL A 189 -19.05 7.00 9.86
C VAL A 189 -19.68 7.88 10.93
N ASP A 190 -18.85 8.60 11.70
CA ASP A 190 -19.31 9.46 12.78
C ASP A 190 -20.24 8.74 13.78
N GLY A 191 -19.84 7.52 14.15
CA GLY A 191 -20.57 6.61 15.03
C GLY A 191 -21.81 5.93 14.43
N LEU A 192 -22.23 6.31 13.21
CA LEU A 192 -23.38 5.72 12.54
C LEU A 192 -22.93 4.56 11.64
N SER A 193 -23.47 3.37 11.90
CA SER A 193 -23.30 2.22 10.98
C SER A 193 -24.12 2.45 9.72
N VAL A 194 -23.45 2.46 8.57
CA VAL A 194 -24.06 2.74 7.26
C VAL A 194 -24.08 1.49 6.39
N ALA A 195 -25.05 1.41 5.46
CA ALA A 195 -25.11 0.35 4.45
C ALA A 195 -24.05 0.62 3.36
N CYS A 196 -22.80 0.32 3.70
CA CYS A 196 -21.62 0.62 2.90
C CYS A 196 -21.44 -0.36 1.74
N SER A 197 -21.23 0.16 0.54
CA SER A 197 -20.85 -0.62 -0.64
C SER A 197 -19.35 -0.60 -0.89
N ALA A 198 -18.65 0.48 -0.52
CA ALA A 198 -17.21 0.61 -0.74
C ALA A 198 -16.56 1.51 0.31
N PHE A 199 -15.36 1.13 0.72
CA PHE A 199 -14.44 2.00 1.44
C PHE A 199 -13.06 1.91 0.77
N SER A 200 -12.42 3.05 0.58
CA SER A 200 -11.04 3.12 0.10
C SER A 200 -10.17 3.90 1.06
N PHE A 201 -8.93 3.46 1.18
CA PHE A 201 -7.87 4.15 1.89
C PHE A 201 -6.65 4.24 0.99
N LYS A 202 -6.03 5.42 1.01
CA LYS A 202 -4.76 5.72 0.39
C LYS A 202 -3.84 6.33 1.43
N CYS A 203 -2.67 5.71 1.66
CA CYS A 203 -1.67 6.25 2.58
C CYS A 203 -1.21 7.63 2.12
N GLY A 204 -1.05 7.82 0.82
CA GLY A 204 -0.75 9.10 0.19
C GLY A 204 0.71 9.49 0.27
N ASN A 205 1.64 8.54 0.33
CA ASN A 205 3.08 8.80 0.38
C ASN A 205 3.58 9.37 -0.94
N GLN A 206 4.34 10.46 -0.86
CA GLN A 206 5.10 10.99 -1.98
C GLN A 206 6.47 10.31 -2.02
N VAL A 207 6.57 9.22 -2.78
CA VAL A 207 7.83 8.48 -3.00
C VAL A 207 8.63 9.17 -4.10
N VAL A 208 9.84 9.62 -3.78
CA VAL A 208 10.72 10.36 -4.69
C VAL A 208 12.07 9.64 -4.78
N LYS A 209 12.51 9.36 -6.01
CA LYS A 209 13.89 8.98 -6.27
C LYS A 209 14.77 10.23 -6.21
N ARG A 210 15.77 10.22 -5.33
CA ARG A 210 16.79 11.26 -5.24
C ARG A 210 18.05 10.77 -5.94
N ASP A 211 18.30 11.33 -7.12
CA ASP A 211 19.50 11.08 -7.93
C ASP A 211 20.29 12.38 -8.06
N LEU A 212 21.21 12.59 -7.13
CA LEU A 212 22.17 13.69 -7.13
C LEU A 212 23.59 13.12 -7.21
N MET A 213 24.57 13.96 -7.52
CA MET A 213 25.96 13.55 -7.75
C MET A 213 26.58 12.65 -6.65
N ASN A 214 26.13 12.80 -5.40
CA ASN A 214 26.60 12.02 -4.24
C ASN A 214 25.44 11.36 -3.44
N VAL A 215 24.21 11.42 -3.94
CA VAL A 215 23.02 10.90 -3.25
C VAL A 215 22.23 10.06 -4.24
N ASP A 216 22.07 8.79 -3.92
CA ASP A 216 21.26 7.83 -4.65
C ASP A 216 20.37 7.13 -3.61
N THR A 217 19.19 7.71 -3.36
CA THR A 217 18.23 7.19 -2.37
C THR A 217 16.81 7.25 -2.92
N VAL A 218 15.91 6.48 -2.31
CA VAL A 218 14.46 6.64 -2.46
C VAL A 218 13.94 7.17 -1.14
N GLU A 219 13.19 8.26 -1.15
CA GLU A 219 12.68 8.92 0.05
C GLU A 219 11.17 9.11 -0.04
N ILE A 220 10.51 9.07 1.12
CA ILE A 220 9.12 9.53 1.25
C ILE A 220 9.20 10.94 1.80
N THR A 221 8.81 11.94 0.98
CA THR A 221 9.04 13.36 1.31
C THR A 221 7.80 14.06 1.87
N ASP A 222 6.62 13.49 1.65
CA ASP A 222 5.35 14.00 2.12
C ASP A 222 4.36 12.83 2.25
N ARG A 223 3.29 13.03 3.03
CA ARG A 223 2.17 12.09 3.11
C ARG A 223 0.86 12.87 3.18
N LYS A 224 -0.08 12.52 2.29
CA LYS A 224 -1.44 13.07 2.28
C LYS A 224 -2.46 11.95 2.23
N SER A 225 -2.77 11.39 3.41
CA SER A 225 -3.69 10.27 3.52
C SER A 225 -5.12 10.68 3.20
N THR A 226 -5.72 9.96 2.25
CA THR A 226 -7.07 10.21 1.77
C THR A 226 -7.86 8.91 1.71
N GLY A 227 -9.17 9.03 1.59
CA GLY A 227 -10.03 7.87 1.41
C GLY A 227 -11.38 8.27 0.88
N SER A 228 -12.26 7.29 0.74
CA SER A 228 -13.66 7.53 0.43
C SER A 228 -14.53 6.45 1.04
N VAL A 229 -15.77 6.79 1.32
CA VAL A 229 -16.80 5.84 1.73
C VAL A 229 -18.03 6.04 0.89
N THR A 230 -18.58 4.96 0.35
CA THR A 230 -19.82 4.95 -0.44
C THR A 230 -20.85 4.08 0.25
N PHE A 231 -22.04 4.64 0.49
CA PHE A 231 -23.12 3.96 1.21
C PHE A 231 -24.50 4.46 0.76
N GLU A 232 -25.55 3.71 1.10
CA GLU A 232 -26.93 4.15 0.83
C GLU A 232 -27.22 5.46 1.57
N ASN A 233 -27.74 6.45 0.86
CA ASN A 233 -27.98 7.76 1.45
C ASN A 233 -29.01 7.67 2.58
N THR A 234 -28.69 8.26 3.72
CA THR A 234 -29.61 8.30 4.87
C THR A 234 -30.45 9.57 4.85
N SER A 235 -31.54 9.59 5.62
CA SER A 235 -32.30 10.83 5.80
C SER A 235 -31.45 11.90 6.51
N VAL A 236 -31.70 13.16 6.20
CA VAL A 236 -31.04 14.31 6.86
C VAL A 236 -31.25 14.30 8.38
N ALA A 237 -32.42 13.81 8.83
CA ALA A 237 -32.72 13.66 10.26
C ALA A 237 -31.84 12.60 10.95
N ALA A 238 -31.43 11.55 10.23
CA ALA A 238 -30.48 10.56 10.75
C ALA A 238 -29.05 11.13 10.78
N LYS A 239 -28.63 11.76 9.68
CA LYS A 239 -27.35 12.49 9.61
C LYS A 239 -27.36 13.48 8.43
N ASP A 240 -27.00 14.74 8.71
CA ASP A 240 -26.83 15.76 7.67
C ASP A 240 -25.40 15.73 7.09
N TRP A 241 -25.16 14.84 6.13
CA TRP A 241 -23.86 14.70 5.48
C TRP A 241 -23.40 15.97 4.75
N ILE A 242 -24.34 16.72 4.18
CA ILE A 242 -24.04 17.97 3.47
C ILE A 242 -23.66 19.06 4.48
N GLY A 243 -24.37 19.13 5.61
CA GLY A 243 -24.03 19.99 6.74
C GLY A 243 -22.63 19.71 7.29
N LEU A 244 -22.29 18.44 7.50
CA LEU A 244 -20.95 18.02 7.92
C LEU A 244 -19.88 18.47 6.91
N ALA A 245 -20.10 18.26 5.62
CA ALA A 245 -19.16 18.69 4.58
C ALA A 245 -19.00 20.22 4.52
N ARG A 246 -20.10 20.97 4.63
CA ARG A 246 -20.08 22.45 4.64
C ARG A 246 -19.31 22.99 5.84
N ALA A 247 -19.44 22.34 6.98
CA ALA A 247 -18.72 22.67 8.20
C ALA A 247 -17.27 22.17 8.20
N SER A 248 -16.84 21.42 7.17
CA SER A 248 -15.53 20.74 7.19
C SER A 248 -15.36 19.88 8.43
N ALA A 249 -16.43 19.20 8.84
CA ALA A 249 -16.48 18.45 10.08
C ALA A 249 -15.45 17.31 10.06
N ILE A 250 -14.80 17.13 11.21
CA ILE A 250 -13.86 16.04 11.46
C ILE A 250 -14.61 14.97 12.25
N VAL A 251 -14.66 13.76 11.72
CA VAL A 251 -15.46 12.66 12.27
C VAL A 251 -14.64 11.38 12.42
N PRO A 252 -15.01 10.49 13.36
CA PRO A 252 -14.41 9.17 13.44
C PRO A 252 -14.88 8.24 12.33
N ILE A 253 -13.96 7.45 11.79
CA ILE A 253 -14.19 6.35 10.85
C ILE A 253 -13.66 5.08 11.48
N ALA A 254 -14.46 4.02 11.47
CA ALA A 254 -14.03 2.70 11.89
C ALA A 254 -14.53 1.67 10.89
N LEU A 255 -13.60 0.94 10.29
CA LEU A 255 -13.84 -0.24 9.47
C LEU A 255 -13.30 -1.45 10.25
N LYS A 256 -14.07 -2.52 10.31
CA LYS A 256 -13.63 -3.85 10.75
C LYS A 256 -13.96 -4.85 9.65
N HIS A 257 -12.94 -5.56 9.18
CA HIS A 257 -13.06 -6.66 8.24
C HIS A 257 -12.55 -7.94 8.93
N GLY A 258 -13.45 -8.80 9.37
CA GLY A 258 -13.18 -10.00 10.14
C GLY A 258 -14.23 -10.24 11.24
N GLN A 259 -14.42 -11.50 11.63
CA GLN A 259 -15.43 -11.89 12.62
C GLN A 259 -14.87 -11.95 14.04
N GLY A 260 -13.64 -12.46 14.19
CA GLY A 260 -13.02 -12.78 15.48
C GLY A 260 -11.91 -11.82 15.89
N THR A 261 -10.98 -12.36 16.68
CA THR A 261 -9.69 -11.74 17.02
C THR A 261 -8.58 -12.15 16.05
N THR A 262 -8.77 -13.24 15.31
CA THR A 262 -7.89 -13.70 14.22
C THR A 262 -8.52 -13.35 12.87
N ASN A 263 -7.72 -13.41 11.82
CA ASN A 263 -8.12 -13.06 10.45
C ASN A 263 -8.99 -11.79 10.37
N THR A 264 -8.57 -10.75 11.10
CA THR A 264 -9.30 -9.49 11.21
C THR A 264 -8.36 -8.34 10.92
N VAL A 265 -8.77 -7.44 10.05
CA VAL A 265 -8.10 -6.17 9.77
C VAL A 265 -9.07 -5.05 10.11
N SER A 266 -8.62 -4.08 10.90
CA SER A 266 -9.41 -2.91 11.24
C SER A 266 -8.68 -1.65 10.81
N PHE A 267 -9.40 -0.71 10.22
CA PHE A 267 -8.92 0.64 9.96
C PHE A 267 -9.68 1.61 10.85
N LYS A 268 -8.95 2.52 11.50
CA LYS A 268 -9.51 3.53 12.39
C LYS A 268 -8.91 4.88 12.10
N SER A 269 -9.75 5.90 12.08
CA SER A 269 -9.33 7.29 12.16
C SER A 269 -10.28 8.01 13.11
N ALA A 270 -9.75 8.76 14.07
CA ALA A 270 -10.57 9.67 14.87
C ALA A 270 -10.80 11.02 14.18
N ARG A 271 -10.03 11.29 13.11
CA ARG A 271 -9.88 12.61 12.51
C ARG A 271 -10.00 12.60 11.00
N ALA A 272 -11.10 12.04 10.48
CA ALA A 272 -11.41 12.09 9.06
C ALA A 272 -12.25 13.34 8.75
N GLN A 273 -11.70 14.30 8.03
CA GLN A 273 -12.46 15.45 7.53
C GLN A 273 -13.37 15.01 6.39
N VAL A 274 -14.66 15.34 6.53
CA VAL A 274 -15.69 15.09 5.52
C VAL A 274 -15.53 16.09 4.37
N GLY A 275 -15.30 15.58 3.17
CA GLY A 275 -15.27 16.38 1.94
C GLY A 275 -16.63 16.46 1.26
N LYS A 276 -16.66 17.07 0.05
CA LYS A 276 -17.89 17.30 -0.71
C LYS A 276 -18.55 15.96 -1.13
N PRO A 277 -19.77 15.64 -0.65
CA PRO A 277 -20.44 14.42 -1.04
C PRO A 277 -20.86 14.47 -2.51
N THR A 278 -20.83 13.32 -3.17
CA THR A 278 -21.42 13.11 -4.50
C THR A 278 -22.50 12.05 -4.41
N PHE A 279 -23.51 12.17 -5.28
CA PHE A 279 -24.61 11.21 -5.35
C PHE A 279 -24.48 10.35 -6.60
N ASN A 280 -24.81 9.09 -6.46
CA ASN A 280 -24.86 8.11 -7.53
C ASN A 280 -26.09 7.22 -7.37
N ASP A 281 -26.52 6.58 -8.46
CA ASP A 281 -27.59 5.58 -8.45
C ASP A 281 -26.97 4.18 -8.51
N SER A 282 -27.48 3.26 -7.69
CA SER A 282 -27.18 1.84 -7.78
C SER A 282 -28.47 1.05 -7.57
N ASP A 283 -28.90 0.31 -8.58
CA ASP A 283 -30.14 -0.48 -8.55
C ASP A 283 -31.38 0.36 -8.18
N GLY A 284 -31.42 1.64 -8.57
CA GLY A 284 -32.50 2.57 -8.22
C GLY A 284 -32.46 3.09 -6.77
N VAL A 285 -31.42 2.75 -6.00
CA VAL A 285 -31.17 3.29 -4.65
C VAL A 285 -30.16 4.42 -4.74
N GLN A 286 -30.48 5.55 -4.10
CA GLN A 286 -29.54 6.67 -4.03
C GLN A 286 -28.38 6.32 -3.10
N MET A 287 -27.18 6.32 -3.67
CA MET A 287 -25.93 6.19 -2.96
C MET A 287 -25.30 7.57 -2.75
N VAL A 288 -24.53 7.71 -1.67
CA VAL A 288 -23.70 8.87 -1.40
C VAL A 288 -22.25 8.42 -1.28
N THR A 289 -21.34 9.12 -1.95
CA THR A 289 -19.90 8.96 -1.79
C THR A 289 -19.34 10.17 -1.06
N ILE A 290 -18.69 9.92 0.07
CA ILE A 290 -18.04 10.95 0.87
C ILE A 290 -16.52 10.78 0.72
N PRO A 291 -15.81 11.75 0.11
CA PRO A 291 -14.36 11.79 0.16
C PRO A 291 -13.90 12.19 1.58
N LEU A 292 -12.79 11.60 2.01
CA LEU A 292 -12.21 11.76 3.34
C LEU A 292 -10.77 12.22 3.24
N SER A 293 -10.39 13.17 4.09
CA SER A 293 -8.99 13.51 4.36
C SER A 293 -8.66 13.13 5.79
N PHE A 294 -7.65 12.31 6.02
CA PHE A 294 -7.23 11.92 7.37
C PHE A 294 -6.19 12.92 7.88
N ILE A 295 -6.49 13.62 8.97
CA ILE A 295 -5.72 14.78 9.42
C ILE A 295 -5.13 14.50 10.81
N PRO A 296 -3.82 14.71 11.01
CA PRO A 296 -3.23 14.53 12.33
C PRO A 296 -3.79 15.54 13.33
N SER A 297 -3.62 15.25 14.62
CA SER A 297 -3.71 16.24 15.68
C SER A 297 -2.36 16.96 15.85
N ASP A 298 -2.29 17.85 16.83
CA ASP A 298 -1.04 18.52 17.20
C ASP A 298 0.02 17.55 17.76
N ALA A 299 -0.36 16.31 18.11
CA ALA A 299 0.58 15.27 18.49
C ALA A 299 1.36 14.68 17.29
N GLY A 300 0.81 14.83 16.07
CA GLY A 300 1.38 14.27 14.84
C GLY A 300 1.23 12.75 14.72
N ASN A 301 1.24 12.25 13.48
CA ASN A 301 1.27 10.81 13.18
C ASN A 301 0.14 9.97 13.80
N ASP A 302 -1.02 10.59 14.07
CA ASP A 302 -2.18 9.99 14.71
C ASP A 302 -3.46 10.11 13.85
N GLU A 303 -3.30 10.43 12.56
CA GLU A 303 -4.41 10.61 11.62
C GLU A 303 -5.21 9.32 11.36
N TRP A 304 -4.57 8.16 11.41
CA TRP A 304 -5.19 6.85 11.25
C TRP A 304 -4.35 5.74 11.90
N SER A 305 -4.95 4.57 12.08
CA SER A 305 -4.27 3.35 12.48
C SER A 305 -4.90 2.15 11.79
N ILE A 306 -4.07 1.15 11.50
CA ILE A 306 -4.49 -0.17 11.02
C ILE A 306 -4.15 -1.17 12.11
N GLU A 307 -5.09 -2.05 12.45
CA GLU A 307 -4.89 -3.13 13.42
C GLU A 307 -5.11 -4.47 12.72
N ILE A 308 -4.18 -5.40 12.90
CA ILE A 308 -4.21 -6.75 12.34
C ILE A 308 -3.98 -7.78 13.45
#